data_AF-A0AAV9LK30-F1
#
_entry.id   AF-A0AAV9LK30-F1
#
_cell.length_a   1.000
_cell.length_b   1.000
_cell.length_c   1.000
_cell.angle_alpha   90.00
_cell.angle_beta   90.00
_cell.angle_gamma   90.00
#
_symmetry.space_group_name_H-M   'P 1'
#
loop_
_entity.id
_entity.type
_entity.pdbx_description
1 polymer ?
#
loop_
_entity_poly.entity_id
_entity_poly.type
_entity_poly.pdbx_seq_one_letter_code
_entity_poly.pdbx_strand_id
1 'polypeptide(L)'
;MGGFSNVWFSEELVKFLALWFSKGRNAISFLNLPLMTDHVRSKLENVVEKEEGVSLLDLPDLTLECIFERLPPNGLCNMAAVCSSLREKCTSDHLWEKHMKEKWGELIGSAAYKEWQCYIVSRNKTSILEKSRKKRDLYGKFSKIRELLCNRSKGNEDDSKVGNSSEMSSIMDWYLSLETGKFWFPAQVFNREVQNGHVGFMLSCYDAEVSYDSRTNTFSARYPSYGRRIIEDDIEWNRLRTPTVDTLPYVLHVSDCLDDLKPDDHIEIQWRKSKEFAYGWWYGVVGHLESCSGSKLNCHCHASEIVLLEFKQYAPGSRWRQTVINRKDHREVGNEGDGFYGGIRKLYSDKEISLWNSLLPNNTLE
;
A
#
# COMPACT_ATOMS: atom_id res chain seq x y z
N MET A 1 -15.20 -15.16 -23.21
CA MET A 1 -14.47 -14.90 -24.47
C MET A 1 -13.26 -14.05 -24.09
N GLY A 2 -11.99 -14.42 -24.22
CA GLY A 2 -11.36 -15.53 -24.92
C GLY A 2 -10.11 -15.00 -25.63
N GLY A 3 -8.98 -14.89 -24.92
CA GLY A 3 -7.61 -14.87 -25.45
C GLY A 3 -7.14 -13.66 -26.28
N PHE A 4 -6.61 -12.61 -25.65
CA PHE A 4 -5.83 -11.56 -26.34
C PHE A 4 -4.72 -10.88 -25.51
N SER A 5 -4.18 -11.51 -24.45
CA SER A 5 -3.18 -10.85 -23.58
C SER A 5 -1.72 -11.29 -23.76
N ASN A 6 -1.44 -12.45 -24.36
CA ASN A 6 -0.06 -12.96 -24.46
C ASN A 6 0.71 -12.46 -25.69
N VAL A 7 0.04 -12.18 -26.81
CA VAL A 7 0.70 -11.73 -28.05
C VAL A 7 1.14 -10.26 -27.96
N TRP A 8 0.36 -9.44 -27.27
CA TRP A 8 0.64 -8.01 -27.16
C TRP A 8 1.84 -7.72 -26.27
N PHE A 9 2.02 -8.49 -25.19
CA PHE A 9 3.19 -8.38 -24.32
C PHE A 9 4.48 -8.87 -25.01
N SER A 10 4.40 -9.92 -25.84
CA SER A 10 5.56 -10.34 -26.63
C SER A 10 5.97 -9.27 -27.65
N GLU A 11 5.03 -8.56 -28.25
CA GLU A 11 5.36 -7.43 -29.14
C GLU A 11 6.01 -6.28 -28.39
N GLU A 12 5.48 -5.85 -27.24
CA GLU A 12 6.04 -4.73 -26.48
C GLU A 12 7.41 -5.05 -25.89
N LEU A 13 7.63 -6.28 -25.43
CA LEU A 13 8.93 -6.75 -24.97
C LEU A 13 9.94 -6.86 -26.14
N VAL A 14 9.52 -7.36 -27.30
CA VAL A 14 10.35 -7.40 -28.51
C VAL A 14 10.65 -5.98 -29.02
N LYS A 15 9.69 -5.06 -29.00
CA LYS A 15 9.88 -3.64 -29.36
C LYS A 15 10.85 -2.96 -28.40
N PHE A 16 10.71 -3.20 -27.09
CA PHE A 16 11.61 -2.69 -26.07
C PHE A 16 13.04 -3.22 -26.25
N LEU A 17 13.21 -4.53 -26.44
CA LEU A 17 14.51 -5.14 -26.71
C LEU A 17 15.10 -4.62 -28.03
N ALA A 18 14.31 -4.50 -29.10
CA ALA A 18 14.75 -3.95 -30.38
C ALA A 18 15.17 -2.46 -30.27
N LEU A 19 14.45 -1.65 -29.49
CA LEU A 19 14.79 -0.26 -29.18
C LEU A 19 16.09 -0.15 -28.36
N TRP A 20 16.33 -1.11 -27.47
CA TRP A 20 17.58 -1.19 -26.71
C TRP A 20 18.76 -1.57 -27.61
N PHE A 21 18.65 -2.63 -28.42
CA PHE A 21 19.70 -3.09 -29.33
C PHE A 21 19.97 -2.12 -30.50
N SER A 22 19.04 -1.22 -30.82
CA SER A 22 19.26 -0.14 -31.78
C SER A 22 19.94 1.08 -31.16
N LYS A 23 19.66 1.42 -29.89
CA LYS A 23 20.35 2.51 -29.17
C LYS A 23 21.76 2.14 -28.68
N GLY A 24 22.03 0.86 -28.41
CA GLY A 24 23.34 0.39 -27.94
C GLY A 24 24.46 0.37 -28.99
N ARG A 25 24.15 0.60 -30.28
CA ARG A 25 25.14 0.53 -31.37
C ARG A 25 25.93 1.80 -31.66
N ASN A 26 25.64 2.92 -30.98
CA ASN A 26 26.32 4.20 -31.22
C ASN A 26 27.35 4.62 -30.16
N ALA A 27 27.76 3.73 -29.26
CA ALA A 27 28.84 4.02 -28.32
C ALA A 27 29.72 2.79 -28.18
N ILE A 28 30.79 2.74 -28.98
CA ILE A 28 32.16 2.26 -28.72
C ILE A 28 32.83 2.20 -30.11
N SER A 29 33.18 3.37 -30.62
CA SER A 29 34.18 3.51 -31.67
C SER A 29 35.50 3.69 -30.94
N PHE A 30 36.35 2.67 -30.85
CA PHE A 30 37.82 2.81 -30.76
C PHE A 30 38.43 1.42 -30.91
N LEU A 31 39.02 1.15 -32.08
CA LEU A 31 40.36 0.62 -32.30
C LEU A 31 40.51 0.28 -33.80
N ASN A 32 41.18 1.18 -34.52
CA ASN A 32 41.76 0.90 -35.83
C ASN A 32 43.00 0.03 -35.66
N LEU A 33 43.16 -1.03 -36.46
CA LEU A 33 44.43 -1.46 -37.10
C LEU A 33 44.11 -2.53 -38.19
N PRO A 34 44.98 -2.77 -39.19
CA PRO A 34 44.60 -2.74 -40.59
C PRO A 34 44.36 -4.13 -41.19
N LEU A 35 43.50 -4.11 -42.20
CA LEU A 35 43.25 -5.14 -43.19
C LEU A 35 44.55 -5.59 -43.88
N MET A 36 44.87 -6.88 -43.79
CA MET A 36 45.67 -7.60 -44.79
C MET A 36 44.72 -8.57 -45.48
N THR A 37 44.40 -8.23 -46.72
CA THR A 37 43.71 -9.09 -47.68
C THR A 37 44.61 -10.27 -48.04
N ASP A 38 44.10 -11.50 -47.93
CA ASP A 38 44.54 -12.55 -48.84
C ASP A 38 43.39 -13.46 -49.24
N HIS A 39 43.18 -13.53 -50.55
CA HIS A 39 42.19 -14.32 -51.24
C HIS A 39 42.74 -15.74 -51.38
N VAL A 40 42.22 -16.73 -50.65
CA VAL A 40 42.37 -18.14 -51.03
C VAL A 40 41.04 -18.86 -50.88
N ARG A 41 40.44 -19.15 -52.02
CA ARG A 41 39.23 -19.96 -52.21
C ARG A 41 39.65 -21.43 -52.29
N SER A 42 39.26 -22.27 -51.32
CA SER A 42 38.94 -23.67 -51.64
C SER A 42 38.14 -24.39 -50.55
N LYS A 43 37.19 -25.21 -51.03
CA LYS A 43 36.42 -26.27 -50.39
C LYS A 43 35.28 -25.87 -49.44
N LEU A 44 34.11 -25.90 -50.07
CA LEU A 44 32.78 -26.05 -49.52
C LEU A 44 32.70 -27.30 -48.62
N GLU A 45 32.95 -27.13 -47.33
CA GLU A 45 32.24 -27.89 -46.30
C GLU A 45 31.02 -27.06 -45.92
N ASN A 46 29.83 -27.66 -45.99
CA ASN A 46 28.62 -27.08 -45.42
C ASN A 46 28.78 -27.08 -43.90
N VAL A 47 29.54 -26.12 -43.36
CA VAL A 47 29.39 -25.69 -41.97
C VAL A 47 28.01 -25.05 -41.94
N VAL A 48 27.04 -25.78 -41.38
CA VAL A 48 25.85 -25.15 -40.85
C VAL A 48 26.38 -24.14 -39.84
N GLU A 49 26.46 -22.87 -40.22
CA GLU A 49 26.50 -21.77 -39.25
C GLU A 49 25.25 -21.97 -38.40
N LYS A 50 25.43 -22.66 -37.27
CA LYS A 50 24.50 -22.48 -36.16
C LYS A 50 24.64 -21.00 -35.87
N GLU A 51 23.63 -20.22 -36.24
CA GLU A 51 23.35 -18.99 -35.52
C GLU A 51 23.23 -19.42 -34.05
N GLU A 52 24.33 -19.33 -33.31
CA GLU A 52 24.33 -19.40 -31.86
C GLU A 52 23.59 -18.14 -31.41
N GLY A 53 22.26 -18.24 -31.44
CA GLY A 53 21.40 -17.19 -30.93
C GLY A 53 21.79 -16.98 -29.48
N VAL A 54 22.33 -15.80 -29.19
CA VAL A 54 22.69 -15.39 -27.82
C VAL A 54 21.44 -15.56 -26.96
N SER A 55 21.49 -16.50 -26.01
CA SER A 55 20.41 -16.73 -25.08
C SER A 55 20.36 -15.58 -24.08
N LEU A 56 19.17 -15.27 -23.58
CA LEU A 56 19.03 -14.31 -22.48
C LEU A 56 19.91 -14.71 -21.29
N LEU A 57 20.02 -16.01 -21.02
CA LEU A 57 20.84 -16.54 -19.92
C LEU A 57 22.36 -16.41 -20.15
N ASP A 58 22.79 -16.11 -21.39
CA ASP A 58 24.20 -15.90 -21.71
C ASP A 58 24.65 -14.46 -21.41
N LEU A 59 23.71 -13.58 -21.02
CA LEU A 59 24.01 -12.21 -20.61
C LEU A 59 24.64 -12.17 -19.20
N PRO A 60 25.54 -11.21 -18.93
CA PRO A 60 26.06 -10.98 -17.59
C PRO A 60 24.94 -10.70 -16.56
N ASP A 61 25.13 -11.15 -15.31
CA ASP A 61 24.12 -11.05 -14.25
C ASP A 61 23.60 -9.63 -14.04
N LEU A 62 24.49 -8.62 -14.01
CA LEU A 62 24.09 -7.21 -13.89
C LEU A 62 23.21 -6.72 -15.05
N THR A 63 23.43 -7.25 -16.26
CA THR A 63 22.60 -6.91 -17.43
C THR A 63 21.21 -7.52 -17.29
N LEU A 64 21.13 -8.76 -16.79
CA LEU A 64 19.87 -9.44 -16.51
C LEU A 64 19.08 -8.72 -15.41
N GLU A 65 19.74 -8.33 -14.33
CA GLU A 65 19.12 -7.55 -13.25
C GLU A 65 18.54 -6.23 -13.77
N CYS A 66 19.33 -5.47 -14.56
CA CYS A 66 18.85 -4.24 -15.19
C CYS A 66 17.63 -4.43 -16.10
N ILE A 67 17.51 -5.59 -16.76
CA ILE A 67 16.34 -5.95 -17.55
C ILE A 67 15.16 -6.24 -16.63
N PHE A 68 15.34 -7.07 -15.60
CA PHE A 68 14.28 -7.47 -14.70
C PHE A 68 13.74 -6.30 -13.86
N GLU A 69 14.58 -5.38 -13.41
CA GLU A 69 14.17 -4.15 -12.68
C GLU A 69 13.23 -3.22 -13.47
N ARG A 70 13.18 -3.39 -14.80
CA ARG A 70 12.33 -2.61 -15.71
C ARG A 70 11.05 -3.35 -16.08
N LEU A 71 10.94 -4.63 -15.75
CA LEU A 71 9.73 -5.40 -16.04
C LEU A 71 8.63 -5.03 -15.03
N PRO A 72 7.37 -4.95 -15.48
CA PRO A 72 6.25 -4.91 -14.56
C PRO A 72 6.11 -6.25 -13.79
N PRO A 73 5.38 -6.28 -12.66
CA PRO A 73 5.19 -7.49 -11.85
C PRO A 73 4.69 -8.72 -12.61
N ASN A 74 3.80 -8.54 -13.59
CA ASN A 74 3.34 -9.63 -14.46
C ASN A 74 4.45 -10.13 -15.40
N GLY A 75 5.32 -9.23 -15.88
CA GLY A 75 6.52 -9.57 -16.64
C GLY A 75 7.49 -10.40 -15.83
N LEU A 76 7.75 -10.01 -14.57
CA LEU A 76 8.56 -10.80 -13.63
C LEU A 76 7.97 -12.21 -13.40
N CYS A 77 6.65 -12.30 -13.19
CA CYS A 77 5.97 -13.59 -13.03
C CYS A 77 6.09 -14.47 -14.28
N ASN A 78 5.97 -13.88 -15.48
CA ASN A 78 6.10 -14.59 -16.74
C ASN A 78 7.52 -15.11 -16.93
N MET A 79 8.53 -14.29 -16.68
CA MET A 79 9.94 -14.69 -16.76
C MET A 79 10.30 -15.78 -15.75
N ALA A 80 9.77 -15.68 -14.53
CA ALA A 80 9.93 -16.71 -13.50
C ALA A 80 9.33 -18.07 -13.91
N ALA A 81 8.35 -18.09 -14.81
CA ALA A 81 7.73 -19.32 -15.28
C ALA A 81 8.55 -20.06 -16.37
N VAL A 82 9.53 -19.41 -17.00
CA VAL A 82 10.26 -19.94 -18.17
C VAL A 82 11.22 -21.08 -17.79
N CYS A 83 12.09 -20.88 -16.80
CA CYS A 83 13.03 -21.90 -16.33
C CYS A 83 13.35 -21.72 -14.83
N SER A 84 14.15 -22.61 -14.23
CA SER A 84 14.53 -22.53 -12.81
C SER A 84 15.44 -21.33 -12.50
N SER A 85 16.44 -21.07 -13.34
CA SER A 85 17.38 -19.95 -13.19
C SER A 85 16.67 -18.59 -13.23
N LEU A 86 15.78 -18.38 -14.21
CA LEU A 86 14.97 -17.16 -14.28
C LEU A 86 13.97 -17.04 -13.13
N ARG A 87 13.46 -18.15 -12.60
CA ARG A 87 12.59 -18.15 -11.41
C ARG A 87 13.32 -17.57 -10.22
N GLU A 88 14.48 -18.11 -9.89
CA GLU A 88 15.28 -17.64 -8.77
C GLU A 88 15.56 -16.13 -8.87
N LYS A 89 16.02 -15.67 -10.03
CA LYS A 89 16.30 -14.25 -10.28
C LYS A 89 15.04 -13.38 -10.25
N CYS A 90 13.96 -13.76 -10.92
CA CYS A 90 12.75 -12.92 -10.99
C CYS A 90 11.89 -12.95 -9.71
N THR A 91 12.16 -13.88 -8.79
CA THR A 91 11.50 -13.93 -7.46
C THR A 91 12.31 -13.27 -6.34
N SER A 92 13.48 -12.70 -6.64
CA SER A 92 14.33 -12.08 -5.63
C SER A 92 13.71 -10.81 -5.05
N ASP A 93 13.76 -10.66 -3.73
CA ASP A 93 13.10 -9.58 -2.99
C ASP A 93 13.46 -8.18 -3.49
N HIS A 94 14.72 -7.89 -3.83
CA HIS A 94 15.15 -6.56 -4.29
C HIS A 94 14.38 -6.03 -5.52
N LEU A 95 13.97 -6.92 -6.44
CA LEU A 95 13.15 -6.52 -7.60
C LEU A 95 11.73 -6.12 -7.18
N TRP A 96 11.19 -6.82 -6.18
CA TRP A 96 9.83 -6.61 -5.68
C TRP A 96 9.74 -5.49 -4.65
N GLU A 97 10.81 -5.17 -3.93
CA GLU A 97 10.90 -4.03 -3.00
C GLU A 97 10.55 -2.72 -3.69
N LYS A 98 11.10 -2.51 -4.89
CA LYS A 98 10.81 -1.32 -5.70
C LYS A 98 9.33 -1.24 -6.06
N HIS A 99 8.76 -2.30 -6.63
CA HIS A 99 7.34 -2.34 -6.99
C HIS A 99 6.42 -2.18 -5.78
N MET A 100 6.78 -2.80 -4.66
CA MET A 100 6.04 -2.68 -3.40
C MET A 100 6.05 -1.24 -2.92
N LYS A 101 7.22 -0.60 -2.88
CA LYS A 101 7.36 0.79 -2.45
C LYS A 101 6.61 1.77 -3.35
N GLU A 102 6.70 1.58 -4.67
CA GLU A 102 6.06 2.45 -5.66
C GLU A 102 4.53 2.38 -5.64
N LYS A 103 3.95 1.17 -5.52
CA LYS A 103 2.50 0.99 -5.55
C LYS A 103 1.85 1.06 -4.17
N TRP A 104 2.45 0.38 -3.20
CA TRP A 104 1.81 0.11 -1.91
C TRP A 104 2.43 0.91 -0.76
N GLY A 105 3.65 1.44 -0.92
CA GLY A 105 4.46 2.00 0.16
C GLY A 105 3.82 3.16 0.94
N GLU A 106 2.84 3.86 0.38
CA GLU A 106 2.11 4.92 1.10
C GLU A 106 0.94 4.40 1.95
N LEU A 107 0.42 3.21 1.62
CA LEU A 107 -0.79 2.64 2.21
C LEU A 107 -0.51 1.49 3.18
N ILE A 108 0.56 0.72 2.96
CA ILE A 108 0.88 -0.44 3.78
C ILE A 108 1.85 -0.06 4.92
N GLY A 109 1.42 -0.34 6.14
CA GLY A 109 2.25 -0.21 7.35
C GLY A 109 2.61 -1.56 7.98
N SER A 110 3.26 -1.49 9.14
CA SER A 110 3.59 -2.67 9.94
C SER A 110 2.35 -3.50 10.35
N ALA A 111 1.21 -2.84 10.58
CA ALA A 111 -0.05 -3.50 10.88
C ALA A 111 -0.57 -4.34 9.70
N ALA A 112 -0.52 -3.80 8.47
CA ALA A 112 -0.90 -4.53 7.27
C ALA A 112 0.02 -5.75 7.02
N TYR A 113 1.31 -5.60 7.30
CA TYR A 113 2.27 -6.72 7.22
C TYR A 113 1.94 -7.83 8.23
N LYS A 114 1.64 -7.48 9.48
CA LYS A 114 1.21 -8.45 10.51
C LYS A 114 -0.06 -9.19 10.10
N GLU A 115 -1.06 -8.48 9.56
CA GLU A 115 -2.29 -9.12 9.06
C GLU A 115 -2.03 -10.09 7.91
N TRP A 116 -1.13 -9.71 7.00
CA TRP A 116 -0.71 -10.62 5.94
C TRP A 116 -0.03 -11.88 6.49
N GLN A 117 0.85 -11.76 7.49
CA GLN A 117 1.47 -12.91 8.14
C GLN A 117 0.41 -13.84 8.78
N CYS A 118 -0.58 -13.27 9.47
CA CYS A 118 -1.72 -14.01 10.02
C CYS A 118 -2.51 -14.75 8.93
N TYR A 119 -2.79 -14.07 7.81
CA TYR A 119 -3.46 -14.64 6.65
C TYR A 119 -2.68 -15.83 6.06
N ILE A 120 -1.36 -15.71 5.89
CA ILE A 120 -0.51 -16.80 5.38
C ILE A 120 -0.54 -18.02 6.31
N VAL A 121 -0.40 -17.80 7.62
CA VAL A 121 -0.48 -18.89 8.61
C VAL A 121 -1.84 -19.60 8.56
N SER A 122 -2.93 -18.83 8.50
CA SER A 122 -4.30 -19.36 8.39
C SER A 122 -4.49 -20.18 7.11
N ARG A 123 -4.05 -19.64 5.97
CA ARG A 123 -4.10 -20.30 4.67
C ARG A 123 -3.29 -21.58 4.61
N ASN A 124 -2.12 -21.61 5.25
CA ASN A 124 -1.28 -22.80 5.28
C ASN A 124 -1.96 -23.89 6.12
N LYS A 125 -2.55 -23.54 7.27
CA LYS A 125 -3.35 -24.48 8.09
C LYS A 125 -4.54 -25.06 7.32
N THR A 126 -5.29 -24.23 6.60
CA THR A 126 -6.42 -24.72 5.78
C THR A 126 -5.94 -25.61 4.64
N SER A 127 -4.82 -25.27 3.99
CA SER A 127 -4.25 -26.11 2.92
C SER A 127 -3.77 -27.47 3.43
N ILE A 128 -3.22 -27.55 4.65
CA ILE A 128 -2.80 -28.81 5.28
C ILE A 128 -4.04 -29.65 5.62
N LEU A 129 -5.09 -29.03 6.16
CA LEU A 129 -6.35 -29.69 6.47
C LEU A 129 -7.10 -30.14 5.20
N GLU A 130 -7.02 -29.37 4.12
CA GLU A 130 -7.57 -29.76 2.82
C GLU A 130 -6.78 -30.88 2.18
N LYS A 131 -5.45 -30.89 2.26
CA LYS A 131 -4.61 -31.99 1.76
C LYS A 131 -4.86 -33.30 2.51
N SER A 132 -5.20 -33.25 3.80
CA SER A 132 -5.59 -34.45 4.55
C SER A 132 -7.02 -34.93 4.19
N ARG A 133 -7.92 -34.01 3.79
CA ARG A 133 -9.27 -34.35 3.30
C ARG A 133 -9.32 -34.77 1.82
N LYS A 134 -8.47 -34.20 0.95
CA LYS A 134 -8.37 -34.45 -0.50
C LYS A 134 -7.63 -35.75 -0.86
N LYS A 135 -7.52 -36.71 0.05
CA LYS A 135 -7.24 -38.12 -0.32
C LYS A 135 -8.45 -38.78 -1.01
N ARG A 136 -9.54 -38.04 -1.21
CA ARG A 136 -10.66 -38.31 -2.12
C ARG A 136 -11.00 -37.01 -2.88
N ASP A 137 -11.21 -37.12 -4.18
CA ASP A 137 -11.58 -36.09 -5.15
C ASP A 137 -10.50 -35.11 -5.66
N LEU A 138 -10.05 -35.42 -6.87
CA LEU A 138 -9.33 -34.56 -7.81
C LEU A 138 -10.35 -33.93 -8.75
N TYR A 139 -10.65 -32.64 -8.65
CA TYR A 139 -10.90 -31.74 -9.81
C TYR A 139 -10.94 -30.29 -9.32
N GLY A 140 -10.21 -29.41 -10.01
CA GLY A 140 -10.24 -27.96 -9.72
C GLY A 140 -9.13 -27.19 -10.43
N LYS A 141 -9.23 -27.02 -11.75
CA LYS A 141 -8.38 -26.11 -12.52
C LYS A 141 -8.80 -24.67 -12.24
N PHE A 142 -7.89 -23.85 -11.73
CA PHE A 142 -7.63 -22.42 -12.06
C PHE A 142 -6.56 -21.77 -11.13
N SER A 143 -5.83 -22.56 -10.34
CA SER A 143 -4.71 -22.11 -9.49
C SER A 143 -3.31 -22.21 -10.16
N LYS A 144 -3.25 -22.39 -11.49
CA LYS A 144 -2.02 -22.86 -12.16
C LYS A 144 -0.80 -21.92 -12.06
N ILE A 145 -0.97 -20.60 -12.10
CA ILE A 145 0.18 -19.68 -12.07
C ILE A 145 0.83 -19.65 -10.69
N ARG A 146 0.01 -19.61 -9.63
CA ARG A 146 0.50 -19.71 -8.25
C ARG A 146 1.03 -21.12 -7.95
N GLU A 147 0.41 -22.18 -8.45
CA GLU A 147 0.94 -23.55 -8.28
C GLU A 147 2.28 -23.73 -9.01
N LEU A 148 2.47 -23.08 -10.17
CA LEU A 148 3.75 -23.10 -10.89
C LEU A 148 4.88 -22.33 -10.17
N LEU A 149 4.54 -21.25 -9.43
CA LEU A 149 5.51 -20.46 -8.66
C LEU A 149 5.74 -21.05 -7.25
N CYS A 150 4.69 -21.56 -6.59
CA CYS A 150 4.75 -22.16 -5.24
C CYS A 150 5.20 -23.63 -5.24
N ASN A 151 5.41 -24.27 -6.40
CA ASN A 151 6.07 -25.58 -6.46
C ASN A 151 7.58 -25.37 -6.25
N ARG A 152 7.94 -25.03 -5.02
CA ARG A 152 9.29 -25.13 -4.48
C ARG A 152 9.80 -26.52 -4.81
N SER A 153 10.92 -26.63 -5.52
CA SER A 153 11.51 -27.91 -5.87
C SER A 153 11.76 -28.69 -4.57
N LYS A 154 10.93 -29.68 -4.28
CA LYS A 154 11.34 -30.79 -3.43
C LYS A 154 12.44 -31.52 -4.20
N GLY A 155 13.68 -31.10 -3.98
CA GLY A 155 14.82 -31.97 -4.20
C GLY A 155 14.58 -33.22 -3.36
N ASN A 156 14.69 -34.37 -4.00
CA ASN A 156 14.71 -35.64 -3.31
C ASN A 156 15.98 -35.67 -2.46
N GLU A 157 15.84 -35.54 -1.14
CA GLU A 157 16.81 -36.04 -0.19
C GLU A 157 16.13 -36.25 1.16
N ASP A 158 16.65 -37.26 1.86
CA ASP A 158 15.94 -38.13 2.78
C ASP A 158 15.39 -37.50 4.07
N ASP A 159 14.50 -38.30 4.65
CA ASP A 159 13.75 -38.15 5.88
C ASP A 159 14.53 -37.59 7.10
N SER A 160 13.76 -36.99 8.01
CA SER A 160 14.12 -36.58 9.37
C SER A 160 14.90 -35.26 9.54
N LYS A 161 14.17 -34.13 9.44
CA LYS A 161 14.33 -33.01 10.38
C LYS A 161 13.02 -32.23 10.47
N VAL A 162 12.34 -32.36 11.60
CA VAL A 162 11.37 -31.39 12.10
C VAL A 162 12.16 -30.11 12.38
N GLY A 163 12.42 -29.35 11.31
CA GLY A 163 13.02 -28.03 11.38
C GLY A 163 11.91 -27.01 11.33
N ASN A 164 11.76 -26.23 12.40
CA ASN A 164 11.11 -24.93 12.36
C ASN A 164 11.87 -24.03 11.37
N SER A 165 11.64 -24.18 10.07
CA SER A 165 11.93 -23.13 9.11
C SER A 165 10.68 -22.26 9.06
N SER A 166 10.68 -21.20 9.86
CA SER A 166 9.86 -20.03 9.63
C SER A 166 10.20 -19.52 8.23
N GLU A 167 9.58 -20.08 7.21
CA GLU A 167 9.65 -19.59 5.83
C GLU A 167 9.00 -18.21 5.86
N MET A 168 9.81 -17.17 6.11
CA MET A 168 9.42 -15.80 5.86
C MET A 168 8.99 -15.76 4.39
N SER A 169 7.71 -15.49 4.17
CA SER A 169 7.15 -15.33 2.84
C SER A 169 7.83 -14.14 2.16
N SER A 170 8.20 -14.29 0.89
CA SER A 170 8.96 -13.29 0.12
C SER A 170 8.15 -12.00 -0.07
N ILE A 171 8.82 -10.90 -0.43
CA ILE A 171 8.17 -9.63 -0.77
C ILE A 171 7.27 -9.80 -2.00
N MET A 172 7.68 -10.67 -2.92
CA MET A 172 6.83 -11.12 -4.03
C MET A 172 5.51 -11.72 -3.55
N ASP A 173 5.55 -12.66 -2.59
CA ASP A 173 4.34 -13.29 -2.06
C ASP A 173 3.42 -12.26 -1.39
N TRP A 174 4.00 -11.26 -0.71
CA TRP A 174 3.25 -10.16 -0.11
C TRP A 174 2.58 -9.30 -1.18
N TYR A 175 3.33 -8.87 -2.19
CA TYR A 175 2.83 -8.06 -3.30
C TYR A 175 1.67 -8.75 -4.00
N LEU A 176 1.87 -10.02 -4.39
CA LEU A 176 0.83 -10.80 -5.06
C LEU A 176 -0.39 -11.05 -4.18
N SER A 177 -0.21 -11.16 -2.85
CA SER A 177 -1.35 -11.29 -1.94
C SER A 177 -2.20 -10.02 -1.92
N LEU A 178 -1.57 -8.84 -1.91
CA LEU A 178 -2.25 -7.54 -2.00
C LEU A 178 -2.99 -7.39 -3.33
N GLU A 179 -2.32 -7.66 -4.46
CA GLU A 179 -2.92 -7.61 -5.80
C GLU A 179 -4.16 -8.49 -5.95
N THR A 180 -4.22 -9.61 -5.23
CA THR A 180 -5.35 -10.54 -5.34
C THR A 180 -6.56 -10.16 -4.51
N GLY A 181 -6.47 -9.19 -3.58
CA GLY A 181 -7.59 -8.82 -2.72
C GLY A 181 -8.10 -9.94 -1.81
N LYS A 182 -7.26 -10.93 -1.49
CA LYS A 182 -7.70 -12.14 -0.76
C LYS A 182 -7.72 -11.98 0.75
N PHE A 183 -7.13 -10.92 1.26
CA PHE A 183 -7.09 -10.61 2.68
C PHE A 183 -7.41 -9.14 2.89
N TRP A 184 -7.88 -8.85 4.09
CA TRP A 184 -8.23 -7.51 4.52
C TRP A 184 -7.12 -7.00 5.42
N PHE A 185 -6.79 -5.72 5.34
CA PHE A 185 -5.74 -5.12 6.15
C PHE A 185 -6.16 -3.74 6.66
N PRO A 186 -5.64 -3.27 7.80
CA PRO A 186 -6.04 -2.00 8.40
C PRO A 186 -5.58 -0.82 7.56
N ALA A 187 -6.50 0.11 7.31
CA ALA A 187 -6.26 1.42 6.71
C ALA A 187 -7.23 2.45 7.30
N GLN A 188 -6.96 3.73 7.03
CA GLN A 188 -7.90 4.80 7.32
C GLN A 188 -8.50 5.31 6.02
N VAL A 189 -9.82 5.50 6.04
CA VAL A 189 -10.59 5.99 4.89
C VAL A 189 -11.05 7.42 5.18
N PHE A 190 -10.66 8.37 4.34
CA PHE A 190 -11.21 9.72 4.38
C PHE A 190 -12.68 9.71 3.98
N ASN A 191 -13.51 10.36 4.80
CA ASN A 191 -14.93 10.52 4.51
C ASN A 191 -15.12 11.38 3.25
N ARG A 192 -16.15 11.04 2.47
CA ARG A 192 -16.51 11.86 1.29
C ARG A 192 -17.02 13.21 1.79
N GLU A 193 -16.33 14.29 1.45
CA GLU A 193 -16.65 15.64 1.91
C GLU A 193 -18.05 16.10 1.48
N VAL A 194 -18.53 15.62 0.33
CA VAL A 194 -19.85 15.96 -0.21
C VAL A 194 -20.46 14.74 -0.88
N GLN A 195 -21.13 13.89 -0.10
CA GLN A 195 -22.14 13.00 -0.67
C GLN A 195 -23.44 13.12 0.11
N ASN A 196 -24.53 13.37 -0.60
CA ASN A 196 -25.89 13.52 -0.07
C ASN A 196 -26.14 14.79 0.76
N GLY A 197 -25.35 15.86 0.62
CA GLY A 197 -25.60 17.14 1.30
C GLY A 197 -25.41 17.14 2.82
N HIS A 198 -24.79 16.09 3.38
CA HIS A 198 -24.51 15.99 4.82
C HIS A 198 -23.09 16.49 5.13
N VAL A 199 -22.99 17.74 5.60
CA VAL A 199 -21.73 18.44 5.95
C VAL A 199 -21.03 17.85 7.20
N GLY A 200 -21.64 16.89 7.89
CA GLY A 200 -21.21 16.43 9.21
C GLY A 200 -19.85 15.72 9.29
N PHE A 201 -19.37 15.12 8.19
CA PHE A 201 -18.15 14.28 8.18
C PHE A 201 -16.98 14.92 7.40
N MET A 202 -17.04 16.22 7.16
CA MET A 202 -16.00 16.94 6.43
C MET A 202 -14.68 16.98 7.21
N LEU A 203 -13.55 16.82 6.50
CA LEU A 203 -12.22 16.72 7.08
C LEU A 203 -12.13 15.67 8.22
N SER A 204 -12.72 14.50 7.96
CA SER A 204 -12.63 13.38 8.87
C SER A 204 -12.28 12.07 8.16
N CYS A 205 -11.77 11.12 8.92
CA CYS A 205 -11.51 9.76 8.45
C CYS A 205 -11.92 8.73 9.50
N TYR A 206 -12.06 7.48 9.09
CA TYR A 206 -12.42 6.38 9.97
C TYR A 206 -11.50 5.18 9.75
N ASP A 207 -11.28 4.41 10.82
CA ASP A 207 -10.52 3.17 10.76
C ASP A 207 -11.36 2.08 10.11
N ALA A 208 -10.77 1.37 9.15
CA ALA A 208 -11.41 0.26 8.46
C ALA A 208 -10.40 -0.83 8.13
N GLU A 209 -10.91 -2.02 7.84
CA GLU A 209 -10.12 -3.00 7.12
C GLU A 209 -10.46 -2.88 5.64
N VAL A 210 -9.46 -2.83 4.77
CA VAL A 210 -9.64 -2.66 3.33
C VAL A 210 -9.14 -3.87 2.55
N SER A 211 -9.74 -4.09 1.39
CA SER A 211 -9.35 -5.12 0.43
C SER A 211 -9.35 -4.53 -0.98
N TYR A 212 -8.32 -4.83 -1.76
CA TYR A 212 -8.13 -4.28 -3.10
C TYR A 212 -8.80 -5.14 -4.19
N ASP A 213 -9.47 -4.51 -5.16
CA ASP A 213 -9.89 -5.15 -6.42
C ASP A 213 -9.03 -4.64 -7.58
N SER A 214 -8.14 -5.51 -8.09
CA SER A 214 -7.26 -5.18 -9.21
C SER A 214 -7.99 -4.93 -10.54
N ARG A 215 -9.25 -5.36 -10.67
CA ARG A 215 -10.03 -5.20 -11.92
C ARG A 215 -10.56 -3.78 -12.08
N THR A 216 -11.01 -3.19 -10.97
CA THR A 216 -11.55 -1.82 -10.91
C THR A 216 -10.51 -0.81 -10.45
N ASN A 217 -9.37 -1.29 -9.92
CA ASN A 217 -8.35 -0.48 -9.26
C ASN A 217 -8.91 0.34 -8.09
N THR A 218 -9.82 -0.26 -7.33
CA THR A 218 -10.47 0.33 -6.16
C THR A 218 -10.40 -0.59 -4.95
N PHE A 219 -10.84 -0.11 -3.80
CA PHE A 219 -10.91 -0.86 -2.56
C PHE A 219 -12.35 -0.99 -2.07
N SER A 220 -12.60 -2.08 -1.36
CA SER A 220 -13.72 -2.21 -0.44
C SER A 220 -13.21 -1.97 0.97
N ALA A 221 -13.91 -1.19 1.78
CA ALA A 221 -13.65 -1.02 3.21
C ALA A 221 -14.76 -1.67 4.01
N ARG A 222 -14.39 -2.40 5.06
CA ARG A 222 -15.31 -2.90 6.08
C ARG A 222 -15.01 -2.23 7.40
N TYR A 223 -16.06 -1.71 8.04
CA TYR A 223 -15.93 -1.02 9.33
C TYR A 223 -17.13 -1.31 10.24
N PRO A 224 -16.94 -1.27 11.57
CA PRO A 224 -18.02 -1.49 12.51
C PRO A 224 -18.96 -0.27 12.56
N SER A 225 -20.27 -0.52 12.46
CA SER A 225 -21.30 0.48 12.72
C SER A 225 -22.51 -0.19 13.35
N TYR A 226 -22.91 0.25 14.55
CA TYR A 226 -24.12 -0.21 15.22
C TYR A 226 -24.21 -1.75 15.42
N GLY A 227 -23.10 -2.38 15.79
CA GLY A 227 -23.01 -3.84 15.93
C GLY A 227 -23.09 -4.61 14.60
N ARG A 228 -23.20 -3.91 13.46
CA ARG A 228 -23.15 -4.46 12.12
C ARG A 228 -21.82 -4.11 11.47
N ARG A 229 -21.42 -4.93 10.49
CA ARG A 229 -20.31 -4.58 9.59
C ARG A 229 -20.90 -3.93 8.35
N ILE A 230 -20.51 -2.70 8.09
CA ILE A 230 -20.83 -2.00 6.85
C ILE A 230 -19.69 -2.24 5.88
N ILE A 231 -20.03 -2.37 4.59
CA ILE A 231 -19.07 -2.43 3.50
C ILE A 231 -19.31 -1.21 2.63
N GLU A 232 -18.26 -0.44 2.41
CA GLU A 232 -18.21 0.64 1.41
C GLU A 232 -17.32 0.17 0.27
N ASP A 233 -17.87 0.14 -0.94
CA ASP A 233 -17.16 -0.23 -2.17
C ASP A 233 -16.70 1.01 -2.94
N ASP A 234 -15.90 0.80 -3.98
CA ASP A 234 -15.42 1.83 -4.89
C ASP A 234 -14.65 2.95 -4.19
N ILE A 235 -13.77 2.57 -3.26
CA ILE A 235 -12.85 3.50 -2.59
C ILE A 235 -11.60 3.65 -3.44
N GLU A 236 -11.30 4.89 -3.79
CA GLU A 236 -10.12 5.26 -4.56
C GLU A 236 -8.87 5.39 -3.67
N TRP A 237 -7.69 5.27 -4.29
CA TRP A 237 -6.39 5.32 -3.60
C TRP A 237 -6.17 6.63 -2.81
N ASN A 238 -6.58 7.77 -3.36
CA ASN A 238 -6.47 9.09 -2.73
C ASN A 238 -7.31 9.24 -1.45
N ARG A 239 -8.30 8.36 -1.23
CA ARG A 239 -9.12 8.35 -0.01
C ARG A 239 -8.54 7.49 1.09
N LEU A 240 -7.42 6.79 0.85
CA LEU A 240 -6.82 5.91 1.83
C LEU A 240 -5.52 6.49 2.36
N ARG A 241 -5.26 6.20 3.63
CA ARG A 241 -3.93 6.37 4.23
C ARG A 241 -3.61 5.22 5.17
N THR A 242 -2.33 5.05 5.45
CA THR A 242 -1.88 4.15 6.52
C THR A 242 -2.44 4.62 7.87
N PRO A 243 -2.90 3.71 8.76
CA PRO A 243 -3.34 4.09 10.10
C PRO A 243 -2.21 4.82 10.86
N THR A 244 -2.53 5.98 11.41
CA THR A 244 -1.54 6.84 12.09
C THR A 244 -1.30 6.42 13.54
N VAL A 245 -2.23 5.67 14.12
CA VAL A 245 -2.14 5.11 15.48
C VAL A 245 -2.62 3.67 15.50
N ASP A 246 -2.00 2.85 16.34
CA ASP A 246 -2.40 1.46 16.59
C ASP A 246 -3.43 1.41 17.74
N THR A 247 -4.50 2.19 17.61
CA THR A 247 -5.58 2.26 18.61
C THR A 247 -6.81 1.54 18.08
N LEU A 248 -7.44 0.71 18.92
CA LEU A 248 -8.66 0.02 18.53
C LEU A 248 -9.81 1.01 18.30
N PRO A 249 -10.75 0.75 17.38
CA PRO A 249 -11.79 1.72 16.99
C PRO A 249 -12.70 2.23 18.13
N TYR A 250 -12.83 1.47 19.23
CA TYR A 250 -13.66 1.83 20.39
C TYR A 250 -12.85 2.32 21.60
N VAL A 251 -11.53 2.38 21.48
CA VAL A 251 -10.63 2.77 22.56
C VAL A 251 -10.24 4.22 22.35
N LEU A 252 -10.34 5.00 23.44
CA LEU A 252 -9.90 6.39 23.44
C LEU A 252 -8.37 6.42 23.31
N HIS A 253 -7.86 7.18 22.36
CA HIS A 253 -6.43 7.41 22.19
C HIS A 253 -5.88 8.20 23.38
N VAL A 254 -4.74 7.75 23.89
CA VAL A 254 -4.05 8.41 25.00
C VAL A 254 -3.19 9.54 24.42
N SER A 255 -3.69 10.78 24.55
CA SER A 255 -3.02 11.97 24.06
C SER A 255 -1.73 12.24 24.84
N ASP A 256 -0.58 12.21 24.17
CA ASP A 256 0.74 12.53 24.74
C ASP A 256 1.19 13.97 24.46
N CYS A 257 0.47 14.69 23.60
CA CYS A 257 0.87 16.00 23.09
C CYS A 257 0.17 17.20 23.77
N LEU A 258 -0.67 16.97 24.80
CA LEU A 258 -1.58 18.00 25.33
C LEU A 258 -0.86 19.22 25.90
N ASP A 259 0.26 19.01 26.60
CA ASP A 259 1.06 20.08 27.18
C ASP A 259 1.74 20.94 26.09
N ASP A 260 2.04 20.35 24.94
CA ASP A 260 2.71 21.00 23.82
C ASP A 260 1.78 21.76 22.88
N LEU A 261 0.46 21.71 23.12
CA LEU A 261 -0.54 22.39 22.29
C LEU A 261 -0.46 23.90 22.47
N LYS A 262 -0.21 24.60 21.36
CA LYS A 262 -0.23 26.06 21.23
C LYS A 262 -1.12 26.46 20.05
N PRO A 263 -1.63 27.71 20.02
CA PRO A 263 -2.40 28.20 18.89
C PRO A 263 -1.69 27.99 17.55
N ASP A 264 -2.49 27.75 16.52
CA ASP A 264 -2.10 27.39 15.15
C ASP A 264 -1.49 25.99 14.98
N ASP A 265 -1.34 25.19 16.04
CA ASP A 265 -0.98 23.78 15.88
C ASP A 265 -2.10 23.00 15.19
N HIS A 266 -1.74 22.08 14.31
CA HIS A 266 -2.66 21.19 13.62
C HIS A 266 -2.87 19.91 14.42
N ILE A 267 -4.10 19.43 14.52
CA ILE A 267 -4.46 18.27 15.34
C ILE A 267 -5.46 17.36 14.63
N GLU A 268 -5.50 16.12 15.08
CA GLU A 268 -6.63 15.22 14.89
C GLU A 268 -7.24 14.90 16.24
N ILE A 269 -8.57 14.89 16.31
CA ILE A 269 -9.32 14.49 17.50
C ILE A 269 -10.26 13.33 17.19
N GLN A 270 -10.30 12.35 18.09
CA GLN A 270 -11.29 11.29 18.07
C GLN A 270 -12.67 11.84 18.40
N TRP A 271 -13.65 11.53 17.55
CA TRP A 271 -15.05 11.88 17.75
C TRP A 271 -15.95 10.68 17.42
N ARG A 272 -17.02 10.49 18.20
CA ARG A 272 -18.12 9.56 17.91
C ARG A 272 -19.46 10.15 18.27
N LYS A 273 -20.52 9.75 17.57
CA LYS A 273 -21.88 10.23 17.84
C LYS A 273 -22.44 9.71 19.17
N SER A 274 -22.22 8.43 19.46
CA SER A 274 -22.62 7.78 20.72
C SER A 274 -21.59 6.70 21.07
N LYS A 275 -21.67 6.16 22.28
CA LYS A 275 -20.76 5.11 22.76
C LYS A 275 -20.86 3.79 21.98
N GLU A 276 -21.90 3.63 21.18
CA GLU A 276 -22.12 2.47 20.29
C GLU A 276 -21.34 2.57 18.98
N PHE A 277 -20.89 3.77 18.61
CA PHE A 277 -20.08 4.01 17.43
C PHE A 277 -18.60 3.96 17.76
N ALA A 278 -17.81 3.45 16.81
CA ALA A 278 -16.38 3.62 16.81
C ALA A 278 -16.02 5.12 16.68
N TYR A 279 -14.84 5.48 17.15
CA TYR A 279 -14.27 6.80 16.88
C TYR A 279 -13.88 6.90 15.40
N GLY A 280 -14.14 8.06 14.81
CA GLY A 280 -13.38 8.56 13.68
C GLY A 280 -12.44 9.68 14.12
N TRP A 281 -11.64 10.19 13.20
CA TRP A 281 -10.68 11.25 13.44
C TRP A 281 -11.06 12.49 12.65
N TRP A 282 -11.19 13.63 13.33
CA TRP A 282 -11.49 14.93 12.76
C TRP A 282 -10.26 15.81 12.81
N TYR A 283 -9.94 16.42 11.67
CA TYR A 283 -8.89 17.42 11.59
C TYR A 283 -9.39 18.77 12.11
N GLY A 284 -8.54 19.42 12.89
CA GLY A 284 -8.77 20.76 13.41
C GLY A 284 -7.45 21.50 13.67
N VAL A 285 -7.56 22.70 14.20
CA VAL A 285 -6.43 23.52 14.62
C VAL A 285 -6.64 24.05 16.03
N VAL A 286 -5.57 24.27 16.78
CA VAL A 286 -5.66 24.91 18.08
C VAL A 286 -5.96 26.40 17.88
N GLY A 287 -7.07 26.86 18.42
CA GLY A 287 -7.50 28.24 18.37
C GLY A 287 -6.94 29.10 19.51
N HIS A 288 -7.16 30.40 19.41
CA HIS A 288 -6.95 31.33 20.52
C HIS A 288 -8.18 31.38 21.42
N LEU A 289 -7.97 31.46 22.74
CA LEU A 289 -9.06 31.70 23.70
C LEU A 289 -9.74 33.05 23.40
N GLU A 290 -11.03 33.17 23.70
CA GLU A 290 -11.80 34.40 23.47
C GLU A 290 -11.21 35.63 24.18
N SER A 291 -10.55 35.43 25.33
CA SER A 291 -9.87 36.48 26.10
C SER A 291 -8.53 36.91 25.48
N CYS A 292 -8.05 36.24 24.44
CA CYS A 292 -6.77 36.52 23.80
C CYS A 292 -6.96 37.43 22.59
N SER A 293 -6.08 38.43 22.44
CA SER A 293 -6.10 39.35 21.29
C SER A 293 -5.62 38.74 19.98
N GLY A 294 -5.21 37.45 19.97
CA GLY A 294 -4.63 36.79 18.80
C GLY A 294 -3.24 37.31 18.41
N SER A 295 -2.64 38.22 19.18
CA SER A 295 -1.30 38.74 18.90
C SER A 295 -0.24 37.69 19.20
N LYS A 296 0.61 37.37 18.21
CA LYS A 296 1.71 36.41 18.36
C LYS A 296 2.69 36.76 19.49
N LEU A 297 2.86 38.04 19.80
CA LEU A 297 3.83 38.51 20.81
C LEU A 297 3.29 38.44 22.25
N ASN A 298 1.97 38.51 22.43
CA ASN A 298 1.34 38.61 23.76
C ASN A 298 0.38 37.44 24.04
N CYS A 299 0.52 36.32 23.31
CA CYS A 299 -0.34 35.18 23.47
C CYS A 299 0.11 34.26 24.61
N HIS A 300 -0.73 34.11 25.63
CA HIS A 300 -0.53 33.19 26.76
C HIS A 300 -1.46 31.96 26.73
N CYS A 301 -2.10 31.67 25.59
CA CYS A 301 -3.04 30.55 25.47
C CYS A 301 -2.37 29.18 25.72
N HIS A 302 -1.08 29.05 25.39
CA HIS A 302 -0.32 27.83 25.64
C HIS A 302 -0.14 27.50 27.13
N ALA A 303 -0.19 28.51 28.00
CA ALA A 303 -0.08 28.34 29.45
C ALA A 303 -1.44 28.08 30.13
N SER A 304 -2.55 28.23 29.40
CA SER A 304 -3.88 27.97 29.91
C SER A 304 -4.15 26.47 29.97
N GLU A 305 -4.83 26.04 31.03
CA GLU A 305 -5.33 24.67 31.14
C GLU A 305 -6.40 24.35 30.10
N ILE A 306 -7.15 25.38 29.67
CA ILE A 306 -8.17 25.29 28.65
C ILE A 306 -7.53 25.49 27.28
N VAL A 307 -7.76 24.55 26.37
CA VAL A 307 -7.32 24.61 24.97
C VAL A 307 -8.56 24.68 24.09
N LEU A 308 -8.64 25.71 23.25
CA LEU A 308 -9.69 25.83 22.23
C LEU A 308 -9.26 25.08 20.98
N LEU A 309 -10.13 24.24 20.45
CA LEU A 309 -9.96 23.59 19.16
C LEU A 309 -10.96 24.19 18.18
N GLU A 310 -10.48 24.54 16.99
CA GLU A 310 -11.26 25.14 15.92
C GLU A 310 -11.28 24.23 14.68
N PHE A 311 -12.47 24.04 14.14
CA PHE A 311 -12.78 23.27 12.94
C PHE A 311 -13.23 24.24 11.85
N LYS A 312 -12.27 24.78 11.10
CA LYS A 312 -12.47 25.85 10.11
C LYS A 312 -13.35 25.45 8.94
N GLN A 313 -13.58 24.15 8.74
CA GLN A 313 -14.53 23.62 7.76
C GLN A 313 -15.99 23.98 8.06
N TYR A 314 -16.34 24.33 9.31
CA TYR A 314 -17.70 24.73 9.67
C TYR A 314 -17.86 26.26 9.69
N ALA A 315 -19.03 26.74 9.26
CA ALA A 315 -19.36 28.17 9.22
C ALA A 315 -19.24 28.86 10.60
N PRO A 316 -18.86 30.16 10.65
CA PRO A 316 -18.88 30.93 11.89
C PRO A 316 -20.26 30.87 12.56
N GLY A 317 -20.30 30.53 13.86
CA GLY A 317 -21.55 30.36 14.62
C GLY A 317 -22.10 28.93 14.65
N SER A 318 -21.55 28.01 13.86
CA SER A 318 -21.88 26.58 13.99
C SER A 318 -21.40 26.04 15.34
N ARG A 319 -22.27 25.28 16.03
CA ARG A 319 -21.90 24.58 17.28
C ARG A 319 -20.76 23.57 17.10
N TRP A 320 -20.51 23.14 15.87
CA TRP A 320 -19.45 22.19 15.52
C TRP A 320 -18.11 22.86 15.22
N ARG A 321 -18.09 24.21 15.10
CA ARG A 321 -16.89 24.95 14.73
C ARG A 321 -15.85 24.99 15.83
N GLN A 322 -16.27 25.00 17.09
CA GLN A 322 -15.36 25.17 18.21
C GLN A 322 -15.70 24.17 19.31
N THR A 323 -14.66 23.63 19.93
CA THR A 323 -14.78 22.86 21.16
C THR A 323 -13.63 23.17 22.10
N VAL A 324 -13.77 22.83 23.37
CA VAL A 324 -12.76 23.06 24.40
C VAL A 324 -12.37 21.75 25.05
N ILE A 325 -11.09 21.64 25.38
CA ILE A 325 -10.53 20.55 26.19
C ILE A 325 -9.76 21.13 27.37
N ASN A 326 -9.58 20.31 28.40
CA ASN A 326 -8.70 20.62 29.52
C ASN A 326 -7.43 19.77 29.41
N ARG A 327 -6.25 20.38 29.29
CA ARG A 327 -4.99 19.64 29.13
C ARG A 327 -4.53 18.91 30.40
N LYS A 328 -5.00 19.30 31.60
CA LYS A 328 -4.62 18.69 32.89
C LYS A 328 -5.57 17.58 33.36
N ASP A 329 -6.88 17.75 33.19
CA ASP A 329 -7.92 16.76 33.51
C ASP A 329 -8.55 16.22 32.22
N HIS A 330 -7.70 15.77 31.30
CA HIS A 330 -8.14 15.36 29.96
C HIS A 330 -8.81 13.99 29.99
N ARG A 331 -10.04 13.92 29.49
CA ARG A 331 -10.83 12.69 29.33
C ARG A 331 -11.79 12.83 28.16
N GLU A 332 -12.47 11.74 27.81
CA GLU A 332 -13.61 11.83 26.90
C GLU A 332 -14.66 12.78 27.49
N VAL A 333 -15.05 13.77 26.71
CA VAL A 333 -16.07 14.77 27.02
C VAL A 333 -17.14 14.77 25.93
N GLY A 334 -18.31 15.31 26.25
CA GLY A 334 -19.43 15.39 25.31
C GLY A 334 -20.69 14.69 25.81
N ASN A 335 -21.69 14.63 24.94
CA ASN A 335 -23.05 14.16 25.24
C ASN A 335 -23.69 13.57 23.96
N GLU A 336 -24.90 13.02 24.04
CA GLU A 336 -25.56 12.42 22.87
C GLU A 336 -25.99 13.42 21.79
N GLY A 337 -26.13 14.70 22.14
CA GLY A 337 -26.52 15.78 21.23
C GLY A 337 -25.36 16.33 20.39
N ASP A 338 -24.16 16.37 20.97
CA ASP A 338 -22.93 16.90 20.35
C ASP A 338 -21.89 15.80 20.05
N GLY A 339 -22.19 14.56 20.41
CA GLY A 339 -21.24 13.46 20.37
C GLY A 339 -20.19 13.53 21.47
N PHE A 340 -19.32 12.53 21.49
CA PHE A 340 -18.24 12.37 22.44
C PHE A 340 -16.90 12.49 21.72
N TYR A 341 -15.96 13.22 22.32
CA TYR A 341 -14.63 13.47 21.78
C TYR A 341 -13.58 13.49 22.89
N GLY A 342 -12.32 13.21 22.54
CA GLY A 342 -11.24 13.30 23.54
C GLY A 342 -9.85 12.92 23.04
N GLY A 343 -9.67 11.77 22.41
CA GLY A 343 -8.32 11.34 22.00
C GLY A 343 -7.71 12.31 21.00
N ILE A 344 -6.56 12.90 21.29
CA ILE A 344 -5.95 13.96 20.47
C ILE A 344 -4.55 13.58 20.06
N ARG A 345 -4.26 13.81 18.79
CA ARG A 345 -2.94 13.69 18.20
C ARG A 345 -2.55 15.02 17.58
N LYS A 346 -1.35 15.49 17.87
CA LYS A 346 -0.76 16.64 17.19
C LYS A 346 -0.12 16.22 15.87
N LEU A 347 -0.35 17.00 14.82
CA LEU A 347 0.25 16.81 13.51
C LEU A 347 1.54 17.63 13.42
N TYR A 348 2.67 16.93 13.28
CA TYR A 348 3.98 17.56 13.09
C TYR A 348 4.46 17.52 11.63
N SER A 349 3.90 16.62 10.82
CA SER A 349 4.32 16.38 9.45
C SER A 349 3.64 17.34 8.48
N ASP A 350 4.43 18.16 7.77
CA ASP A 350 3.93 19.02 6.70
C ASP A 350 3.22 18.23 5.60
N LYS A 351 3.62 16.97 5.36
CA LYS A 351 2.95 16.07 4.40
C LYS A 351 1.53 15.75 4.86
N GLU A 352 1.33 15.43 6.14
CA GLU A 352 -0.01 15.14 6.68
C GLU A 352 -0.89 16.38 6.69
N ILE A 353 -0.34 17.53 7.08
CA ILE A 353 -1.06 18.81 7.09
C ILE A 353 -1.46 19.21 5.66
N SER A 354 -0.55 19.05 4.69
CA SER A 354 -0.85 19.33 3.28
C SER A 354 -1.90 18.40 2.71
N LEU A 355 -1.89 17.12 3.12
CA LEU A 355 -2.93 16.16 2.73
C LEU A 355 -4.31 16.62 3.24
N TRP A 356 -4.44 16.98 4.52
CA TRP A 356 -5.69 17.53 5.05
C TRP A 356 -6.11 18.83 4.37
N ASN A 357 -5.16 19.72 4.07
CA ASN A 357 -5.47 20.96 3.39
C ASN A 357 -5.92 20.75 1.94
N SER A 358 -5.46 19.67 1.28
CA SER A 358 -5.94 19.30 -0.07
C SER A 358 -7.39 18.79 -0.08
N LEU A 359 -7.88 18.37 1.08
CA LEU A 359 -9.26 17.93 1.35
C LEU A 359 -10.14 19.08 1.89
N LEU A 360 -9.63 20.31 1.93
CA LEU A 360 -10.47 21.46 2.29
C LEU A 360 -11.42 21.76 1.13
N PRO A 361 -12.73 21.89 1.38
CA PRO A 361 -13.65 22.32 0.34
C PRO A 361 -13.31 23.76 -0.06
N ASN A 362 -13.33 24.02 -1.37
CA ASN A 362 -13.07 25.36 -1.91
C ASN A 362 -14.12 26.40 -1.50
N ASN A 363 -15.27 25.98 -0.96
CA ASN A 363 -16.33 26.85 -0.47
C ASN A 363 -16.65 26.49 0.99
N THR A 364 -16.61 27.46 1.90
CA THR A 364 -17.34 27.38 3.18
C THR A 364 -18.82 27.23 2.87
N LEU A 365 -19.35 26.03 3.01
CA LEU A 365 -20.77 25.75 2.80
C LEU A 365 -21.56 26.17 4.04
N GLU A 366 -22.67 26.88 3.80
CA GLU A 366 -23.57 27.50 4.80
C GLU A 366 -24.16 26.51 5.81
#